data_AF-A0A922CU62-F1
#
_entry.id   AF-A0A922CU62-F1
#
_cell.length_a   1.000
_cell.length_b   1.000
_cell.length_c   1.000
_cell.angle_alpha   90.00
_cell.angle_beta   90.00
_cell.angle_gamma   90.00
#
_symmetry.space_group_name_H-M   'P 1'
#
loop_
_entity.id
_entity.type
_entity.pdbx_description
1 polymer ?
#
loop_
_entity_poly.entity_id
_entity_poly.type
_entity_poly.pdbx_seq_one_letter_code
_entity_poly.pdbx_strand_id
1 'polypeptide(L)'
;MFSYLFFIFLTNFRISHSDLSKNLPLWTWECVNERCAPSRPSPEKKLQSLETCNMLCSSMHIWPQPTGPVSLSSTAVPVRADFFQLQILTAPSKSVREHLQKAFELLKSDLKKIQKNARGFEEWRTVNIRVFVNESSDPRMRIDTNERYKLFVRPKFTSRSITVDISAQSFCGARHGFETLLQLIWLDPYAGCLLMLEAADVEDAPRFKYRGLLMDTARNYFPIGDLIRTIDGMAASKLNTFHWHISDSQAFPLRLVSTPQLSELGAYSNSDIYTTKEVHSLVRRATLRGIRVLIEVDTPAHVGYAWNWGSADIGDLLLCIDSEPWSDFCHEPPCGQLNPRNPHVYEILERIYAEIIQLTGVDDLFHLGGDEVSERCWAQHFNYTDPLDLWVEYTRSSLERLEYANGKLPNLTLLWTSPLSERIKTDMREYIRVLGLQVRNTAWVHKQIIGLRTIFSHEDNWDLNNGMGMWHESNGGAPYNSWQRVYEHRPWVRSNADMVEGGEATVWSSVLSEDGLDGHLWPRTAALAERLWTDRAEGATRPVHARLDVHRSRLIARGSKPLHFGPSGARKIVLHVFKIRHILHLLLKHIKFKNKTFHINNACLKNTFIKFC
;
A
#
# COMPACT_ATOMS: atom_id res chain seq x y z
N MET A 1 50.71 36.55 -27.42
CA MET A 1 50.41 35.17 -26.98
C MET A 1 49.74 35.28 -25.62
N PHE A 2 48.40 35.28 -25.61
CA PHE A 2 47.57 35.62 -24.45
C PHE A 2 47.40 34.41 -23.53
N SER A 3 47.80 34.56 -22.27
CA SER A 3 47.39 33.71 -21.15
C SER A 3 45.94 34.00 -20.79
N TYR A 4 45.07 32.99 -20.83
CA TYR A 4 43.76 33.05 -20.19
C TYR A 4 43.66 31.91 -19.15
N LEU A 5 43.73 32.31 -17.88
CA LEU A 5 43.36 31.50 -16.74
C LEU A 5 41.86 31.18 -16.80
N PHE A 6 41.54 29.89 -16.74
CA PHE A 6 40.21 29.36 -16.51
C PHE A 6 39.79 29.66 -15.07
N PHE A 7 38.89 30.63 -14.87
CA PHE A 7 38.14 30.79 -13.62
C PHE A 7 36.81 30.04 -13.75
N ILE A 8 36.76 28.84 -13.18
CA ILE A 8 35.50 28.13 -12.91
C ILE A 8 34.86 28.83 -11.71
N PHE A 9 33.85 29.68 -11.96
CA PHE A 9 32.96 30.14 -10.90
C PHE A 9 32.02 29.00 -10.50
N LEU A 10 32.42 28.24 -9.48
CA LEU A 10 31.46 27.55 -8.61
C LEU A 10 30.74 28.64 -7.81
N THR A 11 29.57 29.08 -8.29
CA THR A 11 28.70 29.96 -7.53
C THR A 11 28.11 29.18 -6.35
N ASN A 12 28.84 29.22 -5.21
CA ASN A 12 28.25 28.91 -3.92
C ASN A 12 27.11 29.91 -3.67
N PHE A 13 25.87 29.46 -3.85
CA PHE A 13 24.68 30.24 -3.52
C PHE A 13 24.69 30.54 -2.01
N ARG A 14 25.02 31.79 -1.65
CA ARG A 14 24.72 32.37 -0.34
C ARG A 14 23.23 32.68 -0.32
N ILE A 15 22.45 31.85 0.38
CA ILE A 15 21.11 32.25 0.80
C ILE A 15 21.28 33.51 1.66
N SER A 16 20.73 34.63 1.21
CA SER A 16 20.66 35.85 2.02
C SER A 16 19.79 35.57 3.25
N HIS A 17 20.43 35.30 4.38
CA HIS A 17 19.79 35.02 5.67
C HIS A 17 19.36 36.31 6.40
N SER A 18 18.82 37.30 5.69
CA SER A 18 18.62 38.66 6.22
C SER A 18 17.58 38.78 7.33
N ASP A 19 16.82 37.72 7.67
CA ASP A 19 15.75 37.76 8.69
C ASP A 19 15.92 36.78 9.87
N LEU A 20 17.03 36.04 9.95
CA LEU A 20 17.33 35.14 11.08
C LEU A 20 18.11 35.81 12.23
N SER A 21 18.35 37.12 12.12
CA SER A 21 19.18 37.90 13.05
C SER A 21 18.56 38.11 14.44
N LYS A 22 17.30 37.70 14.68
CA LYS A 22 16.66 37.85 16.00
C LYS A 22 16.51 36.55 16.79
N ASN A 23 16.61 35.36 16.20
CA ASN A 23 16.57 34.07 16.92
C ASN A 23 17.16 32.93 16.07
N LEU A 24 18.39 32.51 16.35
CA LEU A 24 18.96 31.29 15.75
C LEU A 24 18.12 30.05 16.15
N PRO A 25 17.98 29.05 15.26
CA PRO A 25 17.32 27.79 15.63
C PRO A 25 18.09 27.10 16.76
N LEU A 26 17.41 26.28 17.57
CA LEU A 26 18.06 25.58 18.70
C LEU A 26 19.15 24.58 18.27
N TRP A 27 19.05 24.08 17.04
CA TRP A 27 19.90 23.04 16.46
C TRP A 27 20.21 23.38 14.99
N THR A 28 21.37 22.94 14.52
CA THR A 28 21.69 22.76 13.11
C THR A 28 22.14 21.32 12.89
N TRP A 29 22.13 20.83 11.66
CA TRP A 29 22.38 19.42 11.35
C TRP A 29 23.58 19.27 10.44
N GLU A 30 24.49 18.39 10.81
CA GLU A 30 25.70 18.10 10.05
C GLU A 30 25.73 16.65 9.60
N CYS A 31 26.26 16.43 8.40
CA CYS A 31 26.45 15.09 7.89
C CYS A 31 27.72 14.47 8.48
N VAL A 32 27.55 13.43 9.30
CA VAL A 32 28.64 12.70 9.93
C VAL A 32 28.46 11.21 9.67
N ASN A 33 29.35 10.61 8.88
CA ASN A 33 29.29 9.20 8.49
C ASN A 33 27.92 8.80 7.90
N GLU A 34 27.46 9.56 6.89
CA GLU A 34 26.14 9.39 6.23
C GLU A 34 24.93 9.52 7.17
N ARG A 35 25.09 10.21 8.30
CA ARG A 35 24.01 10.44 9.26
C ARG A 35 23.93 11.88 9.69
N CYS A 36 22.71 12.35 9.89
CA CYS A 36 22.44 13.67 10.40
C CYS A 36 22.64 13.72 11.92
N ALA A 37 23.69 14.40 12.33
CA ALA A 37 24.01 14.66 13.73
C ALA A 37 23.57 16.09 14.12
N PRO A 38 22.90 16.27 15.26
CA PRO A 38 22.58 17.61 15.73
C PRO A 38 23.85 18.30 16.24
N SER A 39 24.02 19.57 15.91
CA SER A 39 25.06 20.45 16.45
C SER A 39 24.47 21.80 16.85
N ARG A 40 25.21 22.58 17.65
CA ARG A 40 24.80 23.93 18.02
C ARG A 40 25.12 24.90 16.88
N PRO A 41 24.18 25.79 16.51
CA PRO A 41 24.47 26.82 15.53
C PRO A 41 25.54 27.77 16.05
N SER A 42 26.43 28.20 15.16
CA SER A 42 27.41 29.27 15.39
C SER A 42 27.47 30.17 14.15
N PRO A 43 27.91 31.44 14.28
CA PRO A 43 28.04 32.35 13.13
C PRO A 43 28.93 31.82 12.00
N GLU A 44 29.87 30.93 12.33
CA GLU A 44 30.83 30.33 11.40
C GLU A 44 30.27 29.07 10.70
N LYS A 45 29.21 28.46 11.24
CA LYS A 45 28.62 27.23 10.70
C LYS A 45 27.44 27.53 9.78
N LYS A 46 27.41 26.84 8.63
CA LYS A 46 26.25 26.85 7.74
C LYS A 46 25.04 26.27 8.46
N LEU A 47 23.95 27.04 8.53
CA LEU A 47 22.68 26.56 9.06
C LEU A 47 22.06 25.55 8.09
N GLN A 48 21.70 24.37 8.61
CA GLN A 48 21.10 23.29 7.83
C GLN A 48 20.03 22.58 8.68
N SER A 49 18.84 22.42 8.11
CA SER A 49 17.73 21.72 8.75
C SER A 49 17.93 20.20 8.75
N LEU A 50 17.13 19.49 9.54
CA LEU A 50 17.15 18.03 9.55
C LEU A 50 16.69 17.46 8.20
N GLU A 51 15.68 18.08 7.59
CA GLU A 51 15.12 17.68 6.30
C GLU A 51 16.18 17.80 5.19
N THR A 52 16.87 18.94 5.12
CA THR A 52 17.96 19.15 4.15
C THR A 52 19.16 18.27 4.45
N CYS A 53 19.50 18.07 5.73
CA CYS A 53 20.54 17.11 6.06
C CYS A 53 20.17 15.70 5.59
N ASN A 54 18.96 15.21 5.89
CA ASN A 54 18.54 13.87 5.48
C ASN A 54 18.66 13.73 3.95
N MET A 55 18.16 14.70 3.19
CA MET A 55 18.18 14.62 1.73
C MET A 55 19.58 14.70 1.11
N LEU A 56 20.54 15.39 1.73
CA LEU A 56 21.89 15.60 1.17
C LEU A 56 22.98 14.70 1.76
N CYS A 57 22.77 14.14 2.96
CA CYS A 57 23.81 13.45 3.73
C CYS A 57 23.87 11.94 3.50
N SER A 58 22.72 11.30 3.31
CA SER A 58 22.57 9.85 3.47
C SER A 58 22.28 9.14 2.16
N SER A 59 22.58 7.84 2.13
CA SER A 59 22.30 6.92 1.04
C SER A 59 20.78 6.79 0.80
N MET A 60 20.27 7.70 -0.04
CA MET A 60 18.96 7.66 -0.70
C MET A 60 17.73 7.59 0.22
N HIS A 61 17.09 8.75 0.46
CA HIS A 61 15.81 8.84 1.19
C HIS A 61 14.55 8.67 0.32
N ILE A 62 14.65 7.84 -0.72
CA ILE A 62 13.52 7.47 -1.59
C ILE A 62 12.81 6.26 -0.98
N TRP A 63 11.48 6.26 -1.04
CA TRP A 63 10.61 5.19 -0.55
C TRP A 63 9.47 4.88 -1.56
N PRO A 64 9.31 3.64 -2.04
CA PRO A 64 10.26 2.54 -1.93
C PRO A 64 11.64 2.88 -2.50
N GLN A 65 12.66 2.20 -2.00
CA GLN A 65 14.00 2.29 -2.57
C GLN A 65 14.00 1.77 -4.04
N PRO A 66 14.53 2.54 -5.01
CA PRO A 66 14.69 2.08 -6.37
C PRO A 66 15.48 0.77 -6.49
N THR A 67 15.14 -0.04 -7.49
CA THR A 67 15.79 -1.33 -7.77
C THR A 67 16.97 -1.24 -8.74
N GLY A 68 17.02 -0.21 -9.58
CA GLY A 68 18.09 0.02 -10.55
C GLY A 68 19.17 0.99 -10.07
N PRO A 69 20.08 1.40 -10.98
CA PRO A 69 21.08 2.42 -10.70
C PRO A 69 20.48 3.74 -10.20
N VAL A 70 21.13 4.32 -9.19
CA VAL A 70 20.76 5.63 -8.63
C VAL A 70 22.00 6.49 -8.39
N SER A 71 21.94 7.74 -8.85
CA SER A 71 22.88 8.81 -8.52
C SER A 71 22.10 10.05 -8.11
N LEU A 72 22.43 10.65 -6.97
CA LEU A 72 21.75 11.83 -6.43
C LEU A 72 22.78 12.93 -6.15
N SER A 73 22.45 14.18 -6.47
CA SER A 73 23.30 15.31 -6.12
C SER A 73 23.37 15.53 -4.59
N SER A 74 24.50 16.05 -4.13
CA SER A 74 24.69 16.57 -2.77
C SER A 74 24.30 18.06 -2.64
N THR A 75 23.73 18.65 -3.69
CA THR A 75 23.26 20.05 -3.73
C THR A 75 21.76 20.12 -4.00
N ALA A 76 21.15 21.21 -3.53
CA ALA A 76 19.74 21.50 -3.71
C ALA A 76 19.52 22.95 -4.12
N VAL A 77 18.41 23.21 -4.80
CA VAL A 77 18.03 24.50 -5.34
C VAL A 77 16.60 24.87 -4.97
N PRO A 78 16.29 26.16 -4.74
CA PRO A 78 14.94 26.61 -4.44
C PRO A 78 13.98 26.44 -5.63
N VAL A 79 12.79 25.91 -5.37
CA VAL A 79 11.71 25.72 -6.35
C VAL A 79 10.38 26.19 -5.78
N ARG A 80 9.37 26.38 -6.64
CA ARG A 80 8.01 26.75 -6.24
C ARG A 80 6.99 25.96 -7.04
N ALA A 81 5.93 25.50 -6.39
CA ALA A 81 4.92 24.63 -7.01
C ALA A 81 4.32 25.19 -8.32
N ASP A 82 4.15 26.51 -8.42
CA ASP A 82 3.58 27.15 -9.61
C ASP A 82 4.55 27.25 -10.80
N PHE A 83 5.85 27.05 -10.60
CA PHE A 83 6.88 27.09 -11.65
C PHE A 83 7.26 25.70 -12.19
N PHE A 84 6.46 24.69 -11.88
CA PHE A 84 6.54 23.39 -12.55
C PHE A 84 5.73 23.45 -13.84
N GLN A 85 6.34 23.04 -14.94
CA GLN A 85 5.75 22.99 -16.27
C GLN A 85 5.87 21.57 -16.83
N LEU A 86 4.83 21.11 -17.52
CA LEU A 86 4.81 19.80 -18.18
C LEU A 86 4.94 19.97 -19.68
N GLN A 87 5.81 19.17 -20.29
CA GLN A 87 5.91 18.98 -21.72
C GLN A 87 5.79 17.47 -22.02
N ILE A 88 4.66 17.07 -22.60
CA ILE A 88 4.46 15.69 -23.06
C ILE A 88 5.05 15.57 -24.45
N LEU A 89 6.18 14.89 -24.59
CA LEU A 89 6.89 14.75 -25.86
C LEU A 89 6.37 13.57 -26.67
N THR A 90 6.11 12.44 -26.02
CA THR A 90 5.48 11.26 -26.63
C THR A 90 4.37 10.72 -25.73
N ALA A 91 3.27 10.32 -26.36
CA ALA A 91 2.15 9.64 -25.72
C ALA A 91 1.46 8.77 -26.80
N PRO A 92 1.29 7.45 -26.61
CA PRO A 92 0.81 6.57 -27.67
C PRO A 92 -0.68 6.73 -27.99
N SER A 93 -1.44 7.39 -27.11
CA SER A 93 -2.86 7.66 -27.30
C SER A 93 -3.28 8.99 -26.69
N LYS A 94 -4.43 9.52 -27.14
CA LYS A 94 -5.07 10.70 -26.53
C LYS A 94 -5.39 10.45 -25.05
N SER A 95 -5.86 9.25 -24.72
CA SER A 95 -6.18 8.87 -23.34
C SER A 95 -4.94 8.93 -22.44
N VAL A 96 -3.79 8.38 -22.87
CA VAL A 96 -2.52 8.48 -22.12
C VAL A 96 -2.09 9.93 -21.93
N ARG A 97 -2.19 10.77 -22.98
CA ARG A 97 -1.85 12.20 -22.88
C ARG A 97 -2.72 12.93 -21.84
N GLU A 98 -4.02 12.67 -21.83
CA GLU A 98 -4.93 13.26 -20.85
C GLU A 98 -4.64 12.79 -19.42
N HIS A 99 -4.31 11.51 -19.25
CA HIS A 99 -3.92 10.96 -17.94
C HIS A 99 -2.62 11.57 -17.43
N LEU A 100 -1.61 11.74 -18.30
CA LEU A 100 -0.37 12.44 -17.96
C LEU A 100 -0.62 13.88 -17.51
N GLN A 101 -1.47 14.63 -18.21
CA GLN A 101 -1.84 15.99 -17.82
C GLN A 101 -2.52 16.01 -16.45
N LYS A 102 -3.52 15.15 -16.25
CA LYS A 102 -4.26 15.08 -14.98
C LYS A 102 -3.36 14.63 -13.82
N ALA A 103 -2.47 13.66 -14.04
CA ALA A 103 -1.50 13.22 -13.03
C ALA A 103 -0.50 14.33 -12.66
N PHE A 104 -0.09 15.16 -13.63
CA PHE A 104 0.74 16.33 -13.36
C PHE A 104 -0.01 17.40 -12.53
N GLU A 105 -1.30 17.62 -12.76
CA GLU A 105 -2.10 18.51 -11.90
C GLU A 105 -2.18 17.96 -10.46
N LEU A 106 -2.24 16.63 -10.28
CA LEU A 106 -2.15 16.01 -8.95
C LEU A 106 -0.79 16.23 -8.31
N LEU A 107 0.31 16.10 -9.05
CA LEU A 107 1.65 16.41 -8.55
C LEU A 107 1.75 17.88 -8.11
N LYS A 108 1.22 18.83 -8.89
CA LYS A 108 1.18 20.25 -8.51
C LYS A 108 0.32 20.48 -7.26
N SER A 109 -0.82 19.79 -7.14
CA SER A 109 -1.66 19.84 -5.95
C SER A 109 -0.91 19.35 -4.70
N ASP A 110 -0.18 18.24 -4.81
CA ASP A 110 0.63 17.71 -3.72
C ASP A 110 1.76 18.68 -3.34
N LEU A 111 2.46 19.27 -4.32
CA LEU A 111 3.47 20.30 -4.07
C LEU A 111 2.90 21.52 -3.33
N LYS A 112 1.69 21.97 -3.70
CA LYS A 112 1.00 23.07 -3.01
C LYS A 112 0.65 22.73 -1.57
N LYS A 113 0.22 21.49 -1.28
CA LYS A 113 -0.01 21.02 0.09
C LYS A 113 1.27 21.07 0.91
N ILE A 114 2.38 20.57 0.36
CA ILE A 114 3.70 20.59 1.02
C ILE A 114 4.17 22.04 1.23
N GLN A 115 3.94 22.94 0.27
CA GLN A 115 4.36 24.35 0.33
C GLN A 115 3.52 25.23 1.28
N LYS A 116 2.38 24.75 1.81
CA LYS A 116 1.39 25.58 2.53
C LYS A 116 1.97 26.45 3.66
N ASN A 117 3.07 26.02 4.29
CA ASN A 117 3.73 26.72 5.40
C ASN A 117 5.06 27.40 5.01
N ALA A 118 5.33 27.60 3.72
CA ALA A 118 6.51 28.34 3.27
C ALA A 118 6.42 29.83 3.66
N ARG A 119 7.55 30.42 4.04
CA ARG A 119 7.64 31.82 4.53
C ARG A 119 8.01 32.83 3.43
N GLY A 120 8.09 32.36 2.18
CA GLY A 120 8.47 33.16 1.01
C GLY A 120 9.97 33.17 0.76
N PHE A 121 10.36 33.14 -0.50
CA PHE A 121 11.74 33.26 -0.99
C PHE A 121 11.69 34.02 -2.33
N GLU A 122 12.74 34.73 -2.71
CA GLU A 122 12.67 35.62 -3.88
C GLU A 122 13.15 34.96 -5.17
N GLU A 123 14.11 34.03 -5.10
CA GLU A 123 14.73 33.42 -6.27
C GLU A 123 14.33 31.95 -6.47
N TRP A 124 13.70 31.62 -7.59
CA TRP A 124 13.21 30.27 -7.85
C TRP A 124 13.73 29.75 -9.18
N ARG A 125 13.94 28.43 -9.26
CA ARG A 125 14.17 27.75 -10.54
C ARG A 125 12.85 27.32 -11.17
N THR A 126 12.70 27.54 -12.47
CA THR A 126 11.63 26.93 -13.26
C THR A 126 11.97 25.46 -13.52
N VAL A 127 11.03 24.57 -13.25
CA VAL A 127 11.21 23.12 -13.45
C VAL A 127 10.41 22.66 -14.66
N ASN A 128 11.11 22.31 -15.73
CA ASN A 128 10.52 21.82 -16.97
C ASN A 128 10.54 20.29 -16.97
N ILE A 129 9.40 19.67 -16.74
CA ILE A 129 9.24 18.21 -16.79
C ILE A 129 8.90 17.79 -18.21
N ARG A 130 9.76 16.99 -18.83
CA ARG A 130 9.56 16.40 -20.15
C ARG A 130 9.25 14.92 -19.98
N VAL A 131 8.13 14.46 -20.54
CA VAL A 131 7.66 13.08 -20.37
C VAL A 131 7.61 12.36 -21.70
N PHE A 132 8.11 11.13 -21.70
CA PHE A 132 8.11 10.22 -22.84
C PHE A 132 7.42 8.91 -22.47
N VAL A 133 6.29 8.61 -23.13
CA VAL A 133 5.61 7.31 -23.04
C VAL A 133 5.48 6.74 -24.45
N ASN A 134 6.04 5.55 -24.67
CA ASN A 134 6.30 5.05 -26.02
C ASN A 134 5.58 3.75 -26.42
N GLU A 135 4.97 3.00 -25.50
CA GLU A 135 4.42 1.66 -25.81
C GLU A 135 2.92 1.54 -25.51
N SER A 136 2.50 1.57 -24.24
CA SER A 136 1.10 1.31 -23.88
C SER A 136 0.19 2.47 -24.29
N SER A 137 -0.87 2.16 -25.05
CA SER A 137 -1.97 3.08 -25.38
C SER A 137 -3.08 3.07 -24.31
N ASP A 138 -3.12 2.06 -23.44
CA ASP A 138 -4.02 1.95 -22.29
C ASP A 138 -3.35 2.60 -21.06
N PRO A 139 -3.97 3.64 -20.44
CA PRO A 139 -3.46 4.24 -19.23
C PRO A 139 -3.87 3.49 -17.95
N ARG A 140 -4.72 2.47 -18.02
CA ARG A 140 -5.14 1.70 -16.85
C ARG A 140 -4.02 0.82 -16.31
N MET A 141 -4.06 0.55 -15.02
CA MET A 141 -3.17 -0.40 -14.35
C MET A 141 -3.71 -1.82 -14.56
N ARG A 142 -3.12 -2.55 -15.52
CA ARG A 142 -3.39 -3.97 -15.83
C ARG A 142 -2.40 -4.88 -15.11
N ILE A 143 -2.70 -6.17 -14.95
CA ILE A 143 -1.87 -7.14 -14.21
C ILE A 143 -0.48 -7.29 -14.83
N ASP A 144 -0.36 -7.05 -16.13
CA ASP A 144 0.88 -7.10 -16.91
C ASP A 144 1.44 -5.71 -17.29
N THR A 145 0.88 -4.62 -16.75
CA THR A 145 1.38 -3.28 -17.03
C THR A 145 2.85 -3.14 -16.67
N ASN A 146 3.64 -2.66 -17.63
CA ASN A 146 5.03 -2.35 -17.38
C ASN A 146 5.16 -1.05 -16.57
N GLU A 147 5.64 -1.16 -15.34
CA GLU A 147 5.76 -0.04 -14.38
C GLU A 147 7.18 0.55 -14.32
N ARG A 148 8.09 0.15 -15.22
CA ARG A 148 9.46 0.67 -15.29
C ARG A 148 9.47 2.13 -15.71
N TYR A 149 10.40 2.90 -15.13
CA TYR A 149 10.71 4.26 -15.57
C TYR A 149 12.19 4.59 -15.39
N LYS A 150 12.62 5.64 -16.11
CA LYS A 150 13.87 6.36 -15.83
C LYS A 150 13.56 7.83 -15.57
N LEU A 151 14.21 8.41 -14.57
CA LEU A 151 14.11 9.82 -14.20
C LEU A 151 15.50 10.45 -14.22
N PHE A 152 15.64 11.57 -14.92
CA PHE A 152 16.90 12.30 -15.00
C PHE A 152 16.67 13.80 -14.75
N VAL A 153 17.34 14.36 -13.75
CA VAL A 153 17.30 15.80 -13.42
C VAL A 153 18.60 16.44 -13.88
N ARG A 154 18.50 17.40 -14.81
CA ARG A 154 19.61 18.16 -15.38
C ARG A 154 19.57 19.61 -14.92
N PRO A 155 20.63 20.14 -14.29
CA PRO A 155 20.81 21.58 -14.26
C PRO A 155 21.08 22.07 -15.69
N LYS A 156 20.35 23.10 -16.15
CA LYS A 156 20.77 23.82 -17.36
C LYS A 156 21.91 24.78 -16.96
N PHE A 157 22.90 24.92 -17.83
CA PHE A 157 24.03 25.84 -17.66
C PHE A 157 23.60 27.29 -17.40
N THR A 158 22.38 27.68 -17.79
CA THR A 158 21.78 28.97 -17.43
C THR A 158 21.05 28.87 -16.10
N SER A 159 21.45 29.72 -15.15
CA SER A 159 21.14 29.70 -13.71
C SER A 159 19.67 29.92 -13.30
N ARG A 160 18.67 29.63 -14.15
CA ARG A 160 17.25 29.87 -13.84
C ARG A 160 16.30 28.70 -14.15
N SER A 161 16.77 27.60 -14.74
CA SER A 161 15.89 26.46 -15.04
C SER A 161 16.52 25.09 -14.80
N ILE A 162 15.68 24.12 -14.48
CA ILE A 162 16.01 22.69 -14.33
C ILE A 162 15.16 21.94 -15.35
N THR A 163 15.75 20.93 -15.99
CA THR A 163 15.01 20.02 -16.87
C THR A 163 14.93 18.66 -16.21
N VAL A 164 13.73 18.10 -16.12
CA VAL A 164 13.47 16.75 -15.60
C VAL A 164 12.96 15.91 -16.75
N ASP A 165 13.66 14.85 -17.10
CA ASP A 165 13.22 13.88 -18.09
C ASP A 165 12.68 12.64 -17.41
N ILE A 166 11.45 12.25 -17.74
CA ILE A 166 10.83 11.00 -17.28
C ILE A 166 10.47 10.17 -18.51
N SER A 167 11.03 8.97 -18.61
CA SER A 167 10.76 8.02 -19.69
C SER A 167 10.20 6.73 -19.14
N ALA A 168 9.15 6.19 -19.77
CA ALA A 168 8.49 4.95 -19.38
C ALA A 168 7.81 4.29 -20.57
N GLN A 169 7.48 3.00 -20.43
CA GLN A 169 6.73 2.26 -21.45
C GLN A 169 5.21 2.46 -21.31
N SER A 170 4.73 2.77 -20.11
CA SER A 170 3.32 3.03 -19.81
C SER A 170 3.11 4.35 -19.07
N PHE A 171 1.84 4.80 -19.03
CA PHE A 171 1.43 5.88 -18.14
C PHE A 171 1.77 5.59 -16.67
N CYS A 172 1.54 4.36 -16.20
CA CYS A 172 1.78 3.98 -14.82
C CYS A 172 3.26 4.07 -14.43
N GLY A 173 4.18 3.66 -15.31
CA GLY A 173 5.61 3.87 -15.11
C GLY A 173 5.97 5.37 -15.01
N ALA A 174 5.45 6.20 -15.93
CA ALA A 174 5.70 7.65 -15.88
C ALA A 174 5.13 8.30 -14.59
N ARG A 175 3.96 7.84 -14.13
CA ARG A 175 3.36 8.25 -12.87
C ARG A 175 4.26 7.91 -11.67
N HIS A 176 4.90 6.74 -11.66
CA HIS A 176 5.89 6.40 -10.62
C HIS A 176 7.11 7.31 -10.66
N GLY A 177 7.54 7.70 -11.87
CA GLY A 177 8.54 8.76 -12.06
C GLY A 177 8.13 10.09 -11.44
N PHE A 178 6.88 10.53 -11.60
CA PHE A 178 6.36 11.72 -10.91
C PHE A 178 6.40 11.58 -9.39
N GLU A 179 6.07 10.41 -8.85
CA GLU A 179 6.15 10.17 -7.41
C GLU A 179 7.59 10.22 -6.89
N THR A 180 8.53 9.61 -7.61
CA THR A 180 9.95 9.68 -7.25
C THR A 180 10.47 11.10 -7.35
N LEU A 181 10.10 11.88 -8.38
CA LEU A 181 10.43 13.30 -8.49
C LEU A 181 9.97 14.09 -7.26
N LEU A 182 8.73 13.85 -6.81
CA LEU A 182 8.19 14.52 -5.64
C LEU A 182 8.99 14.22 -4.37
N GLN A 183 9.56 13.02 -4.26
CA GLN A 183 10.40 12.64 -3.12
C GLN A 183 11.78 13.30 -3.14
N LEU A 184 12.22 13.85 -4.27
CA LEU A 184 13.42 14.68 -4.40
C LEU A 184 13.17 16.15 -4.01
N ILE A 185 11.94 16.47 -3.58
CA ILE A 185 11.50 17.81 -3.20
C ILE A 185 11.04 17.79 -1.74
N TRP A 186 11.42 18.80 -0.96
CA TRP A 186 11.01 18.95 0.43
C TRP A 186 10.85 20.42 0.81
N LEU A 187 10.05 20.69 1.85
CA LEU A 187 10.00 22.00 2.49
C LEU A 187 11.14 22.11 3.49
N ASP A 188 12.04 23.08 3.31
CA ASP A 188 13.09 23.35 4.28
C ASP A 188 12.62 24.42 5.29
N PRO A 189 12.57 24.12 6.59
CA PRO A 189 12.07 25.06 7.59
C PRO A 189 13.00 26.24 7.86
N TYR A 190 14.29 26.17 7.49
CA TYR A 190 15.27 27.24 7.75
C TYR A 190 15.37 28.21 6.56
N ALA A 191 15.35 27.71 5.34
CA ALA A 191 15.22 28.47 4.11
C ALA A 191 13.78 28.98 3.90
N GLY A 192 12.79 28.34 4.53
CA GLY A 192 11.39 28.75 4.47
C GLY A 192 10.73 28.49 3.11
N CYS A 193 11.30 27.59 2.30
CA CYS A 193 10.89 27.37 0.91
C CYS A 193 11.05 25.91 0.47
N LEU A 194 10.49 25.54 -0.69
CA LEU A 194 10.73 24.21 -1.24
C LEU A 194 12.14 24.14 -1.82
N LEU A 195 12.86 23.08 -1.50
CA LEU A 195 14.11 22.70 -2.10
C LEU A 195 13.93 21.45 -2.94
N MET A 196 14.70 21.35 -4.02
CA MET A 196 14.79 20.19 -4.89
C MET A 196 16.24 19.83 -5.14
N LEU A 197 16.58 18.53 -5.23
CA LEU A 197 17.93 18.13 -5.65
C LEU A 197 18.26 18.67 -7.05
N GLU A 198 19.47 19.19 -7.21
CA GLU A 198 19.90 19.87 -8.45
C GLU A 198 20.13 18.90 -9.62
N ALA A 199 20.54 17.66 -9.31
CA ALA A 199 20.73 16.58 -10.26
C ALA A 199 20.36 15.23 -9.64
N ALA A 200 19.86 14.33 -10.47
CA ALA A 200 19.51 12.97 -10.11
C ALA A 200 19.46 12.10 -11.37
N ASP A 201 19.83 10.84 -11.23
CA ASP A 201 19.68 9.78 -12.23
C ASP A 201 19.10 8.56 -11.52
N VAL A 202 17.91 8.12 -11.92
CA VAL A 202 17.19 7.02 -11.27
C VAL A 202 16.62 6.10 -12.35
N GLU A 203 17.01 4.84 -12.32
CA GLU A 203 16.31 3.78 -13.03
C GLU A 203 15.60 2.86 -12.03
N ASP A 204 14.34 2.53 -12.31
CA ASP A 204 13.54 1.82 -11.33
C ASP A 204 12.42 1.00 -11.97
N ALA A 205 12.08 -0.11 -11.31
CA ALA A 205 10.97 -0.99 -11.65
C ALA A 205 10.59 -1.84 -10.41
N PRO A 206 9.31 -2.17 -10.22
CA PRO A 206 8.91 -3.05 -9.12
C PRO A 206 9.39 -4.48 -9.38
N ARG A 207 9.64 -5.23 -8.30
CA ARG A 207 9.87 -6.67 -8.36
C ARG A 207 8.59 -7.45 -8.67
N PHE A 208 7.50 -7.12 -8.00
CA PHE A 208 6.22 -7.83 -8.12
C PHE A 208 5.17 -6.97 -8.79
N LYS A 209 4.31 -7.61 -9.60
CA LYS A 209 3.27 -6.95 -10.40
C LYS A 209 2.04 -6.59 -9.56
N TYR A 210 1.75 -7.37 -8.52
CA TYR A 210 0.63 -7.12 -7.61
C TYR A 210 1.12 -6.59 -6.26
N ARG A 211 0.73 -5.36 -5.91
CA ARG A 211 1.11 -4.72 -4.65
C ARG A 211 -0.12 -4.08 -4.02
N GLY A 212 -0.77 -4.88 -3.19
CA GLY A 212 -2.13 -4.66 -2.74
C GLY A 212 -2.27 -4.06 -1.34
N LEU A 213 -3.43 -3.45 -1.11
CA LEU A 213 -4.02 -3.22 0.19
C LEU A 213 -5.49 -3.63 0.12
N LEU A 214 -5.89 -4.62 0.91
CA LEU A 214 -7.28 -4.96 1.14
C LEU A 214 -7.87 -4.05 2.20
N MET A 215 -9.02 -3.48 1.89
CA MET A 215 -9.85 -2.73 2.83
C MET A 215 -11.26 -3.31 2.85
N ASP A 216 -11.64 -3.83 4.01
CA ASP A 216 -13.00 -4.27 4.30
C ASP A 216 -13.85 -3.08 4.72
N THR A 217 -14.91 -2.82 3.96
CA THR A 217 -15.89 -1.77 4.27
C THR A 217 -17.29 -2.32 4.54
N ALA A 218 -17.40 -3.64 4.74
CA ALA A 218 -18.65 -4.31 5.01
C ALA A 218 -18.86 -4.51 6.51
N ARG A 219 -17.84 -4.97 7.25
CA ARG A 219 -17.95 -5.13 8.71
C ARG A 219 -18.11 -3.79 9.44
N ASN A 220 -17.52 -2.74 8.90
CA ASN A 220 -17.76 -1.35 9.30
C ASN A 220 -17.65 -0.44 8.07
N TYR A 221 -18.48 0.60 8.03
CA TYR A 221 -18.47 1.59 6.95
C TYR A 221 -17.32 2.60 7.12
N PHE A 222 -16.77 3.05 5.99
CA PHE A 222 -15.74 4.10 5.93
C PHE A 222 -16.13 5.19 4.93
N PRO A 223 -16.10 6.48 5.31
CA PRO A 223 -16.41 7.56 4.38
C PRO A 223 -15.50 7.56 3.15
N ILE A 224 -16.05 7.90 1.99
CA ILE A 224 -15.29 7.92 0.73
C ILE A 224 -14.05 8.83 0.78
N GLY A 225 -14.09 9.89 1.57
CA GLY A 225 -12.95 10.81 1.78
C GLY A 225 -11.74 10.12 2.43
N ASP A 226 -11.98 9.16 3.31
CA ASP A 226 -10.94 8.38 3.98
C ASP A 226 -10.34 7.33 3.04
N LEU A 227 -11.17 6.69 2.22
CA LEU A 227 -10.70 5.78 1.17
C LEU A 227 -9.87 6.54 0.11
N ILE A 228 -10.29 7.75 -0.30
CA ILE A 228 -9.51 8.62 -1.20
C ILE A 228 -8.14 8.98 -0.58
N ARG A 229 -8.09 9.26 0.73
CA ARG A 229 -6.83 9.53 1.44
C ARG A 229 -5.95 8.29 1.52
N THR A 230 -6.54 7.11 1.66
CA THR A 230 -5.85 5.81 1.58
C THR A 230 -5.22 5.60 0.20
N ILE A 231 -5.96 5.86 -0.89
CA ILE A 231 -5.44 5.84 -2.27
C ILE A 231 -4.23 6.77 -2.44
N ASP A 232 -4.28 7.98 -1.87
CA ASP A 232 -3.15 8.92 -1.92
C ASP A 232 -1.91 8.40 -1.14
N GLY A 233 -2.11 7.69 -0.02
CA GLY A 233 -1.02 7.04 0.72
C GLY A 233 -0.41 5.84 -0.01
N MET A 234 -1.26 5.03 -0.65
CA MET A 234 -0.87 3.91 -1.52
C MET A 234 -0.02 4.41 -2.69
N ALA A 235 -0.51 5.46 -3.35
CA ALA A 235 0.15 6.17 -4.43
C ALA A 235 1.53 6.68 -4.04
N ALA A 236 1.65 7.30 -2.86
CA ALA A 236 2.92 7.78 -2.33
C ALA A 236 3.93 6.65 -2.08
N SER A 237 3.43 5.44 -1.83
CA SER A 237 4.22 4.24 -1.54
C SER A 237 4.38 3.30 -2.75
N LYS A 238 3.87 3.68 -3.93
CA LYS A 238 3.87 2.88 -5.17
C LYS A 238 3.16 1.51 -5.08
N LEU A 239 2.18 1.39 -4.19
CA LEU A 239 1.18 0.31 -4.27
C LEU A 239 0.27 0.55 -5.50
N ASN A 240 -0.28 -0.51 -6.08
CA ASN A 240 -0.99 -0.43 -7.35
C ASN A 240 -2.35 -1.13 -7.39
N THR A 241 -2.76 -1.78 -6.31
CA THR A 241 -4.07 -2.43 -6.22
C THR A 241 -4.74 -2.09 -4.91
N PHE A 242 -5.89 -1.41 -4.99
CA PHE A 242 -6.79 -1.24 -3.87
C PHE A 242 -7.84 -2.33 -3.97
N HIS A 243 -7.67 -3.36 -3.15
CA HIS A 243 -8.62 -4.45 -3.05
C HIS A 243 -9.71 -4.00 -2.08
N TRP A 244 -10.90 -3.75 -2.62
CA TRP A 244 -12.03 -3.23 -1.88
C TRP A 244 -13.00 -4.37 -1.63
N HIS A 245 -12.83 -5.01 -0.47
CA HIS A 245 -13.77 -6.00 0.05
C HIS A 245 -15.01 -5.26 0.51
N ILE A 246 -16.00 -5.15 -0.39
CA ILE A 246 -17.07 -4.16 -0.25
C ILE A 246 -18.31 -4.71 0.40
N SER A 247 -18.48 -6.03 0.45
CA SER A 247 -19.64 -6.71 1.03
C SER A 247 -19.21 -7.94 1.83
N ASP A 248 -19.95 -8.20 2.89
CA ASP A 248 -19.83 -9.41 3.71
C ASP A 248 -21.22 -9.72 4.33
N SER A 249 -21.31 -10.68 5.26
CA SER A 249 -22.58 -11.06 5.88
C SER A 249 -23.21 -9.92 6.67
N GLN A 250 -22.39 -9.02 7.23
CA GLN A 250 -22.84 -7.90 8.04
C GLN A 250 -23.44 -6.75 7.22
N ALA A 251 -22.96 -6.49 5.99
CA ALA A 251 -23.46 -5.39 5.17
C ALA A 251 -23.15 -5.48 3.67
N PHE A 252 -23.97 -4.78 2.88
CA PHE A 252 -23.74 -4.51 1.45
C PHE A 252 -23.90 -3.01 1.15
N PRO A 253 -22.87 -2.18 1.38
CA PRO A 253 -22.93 -0.72 1.18
C PRO A 253 -22.84 -0.26 -0.28
N LEU A 254 -22.47 -1.12 -1.24
CA LEU A 254 -22.34 -0.71 -2.64
C LEU A 254 -23.70 -0.54 -3.33
N ARG A 255 -24.01 0.66 -3.82
CA ARG A 255 -25.20 0.88 -4.65
C ARG A 255 -24.98 0.36 -6.06
N LEU A 256 -25.65 -0.74 -6.40
CA LEU A 256 -25.77 -1.27 -7.76
C LEU A 256 -27.12 -0.88 -8.38
N VAL A 257 -27.10 -0.46 -9.64
CA VAL A 257 -28.29 -0.10 -10.42
C VAL A 257 -29.03 -1.36 -10.87
N SER A 258 -28.30 -2.41 -11.24
CA SER A 258 -28.88 -3.66 -11.72
C SER A 258 -29.55 -4.49 -10.61
N THR A 259 -29.12 -4.32 -9.37
CA THR A 259 -29.60 -5.07 -8.19
C THR A 259 -29.67 -4.16 -6.96
N PRO A 260 -30.57 -3.16 -6.94
CA PRO A 260 -30.64 -2.16 -5.87
C PRO A 260 -30.96 -2.76 -4.49
N GLN A 261 -31.67 -3.89 -4.46
CA GLN A 261 -32.10 -4.61 -3.26
C GLN A 261 -30.94 -4.90 -2.31
N LEU A 262 -29.75 -5.22 -2.84
CA LEU A 262 -28.57 -5.56 -2.04
C LEU A 262 -28.22 -4.43 -1.07
N SER A 263 -28.14 -3.19 -1.56
CA SER A 263 -27.85 -2.04 -0.71
C SER A 263 -29.05 -1.51 0.07
N GLU A 264 -30.27 -1.68 -0.44
CA GLU A 264 -31.49 -1.25 0.24
C GLU A 264 -31.79 -2.06 1.49
N LEU A 265 -31.41 -3.34 1.49
CA LEU A 265 -31.59 -4.26 2.60
C LEU A 265 -30.31 -4.52 3.39
N GLY A 266 -29.14 -4.29 2.79
CA GLY A 266 -27.84 -4.63 3.35
C GLY A 266 -27.01 -3.46 3.88
N ALA A 267 -27.32 -2.21 3.57
CA ALA A 267 -26.55 -1.09 4.12
C ALA A 267 -26.91 -0.81 5.59
N TYR A 268 -25.94 -0.42 6.41
CA TYR A 268 -26.20 -0.06 7.83
C TYR A 268 -27.19 1.10 7.98
N SER A 269 -27.11 2.08 7.08
CA SER A 269 -28.02 3.21 7.03
C SER A 269 -28.04 3.81 5.62
N ASN A 270 -29.00 4.70 5.36
CA ASN A 270 -29.07 5.44 4.08
C ASN A 270 -27.83 6.33 3.82
N SER A 271 -27.05 6.68 4.85
CA SER A 271 -25.79 7.44 4.71
C SER A 271 -24.56 6.55 4.53
N ASP A 272 -24.67 5.26 4.82
CA ASP A 272 -23.56 4.29 4.78
C ASP A 272 -23.57 3.52 3.46
N ILE A 273 -23.73 4.27 2.35
CA ILE A 273 -23.85 3.73 0.99
C ILE A 273 -22.79 4.38 0.11
N TYR A 274 -22.04 3.56 -0.62
CA TYR A 274 -21.18 4.01 -1.70
C TYR A 274 -21.99 4.20 -2.97
N THR A 275 -22.28 5.47 -3.31
CA THR A 275 -23.01 5.80 -4.54
C THR A 275 -22.15 5.60 -5.78
N THR A 276 -22.78 5.37 -6.94
CA THR A 276 -22.07 5.28 -8.24
C THR A 276 -21.14 6.47 -8.49
N LYS A 277 -21.55 7.68 -8.08
CA LYS A 277 -20.73 8.89 -8.22
C LYS A 277 -19.49 8.86 -7.34
N GLU A 278 -19.60 8.37 -6.11
CA GLU A 278 -18.49 8.24 -5.17
C GLU A 278 -17.50 7.18 -5.62
N VAL A 279 -18.00 6.01 -6.04
CA VAL A 279 -17.17 4.93 -6.61
C VAL A 279 -16.41 5.45 -7.83
N HIS A 280 -17.07 6.10 -8.79
CA HIS A 280 -16.37 6.69 -9.94
C HIS A 280 -15.36 7.78 -9.55
N SER A 281 -15.64 8.57 -8.53
CA SER A 281 -14.69 9.58 -8.01
C SER A 281 -13.42 8.91 -7.46
N LEU A 282 -13.59 7.86 -6.66
CA LEU A 282 -12.50 7.08 -6.09
C LEU A 282 -11.72 6.34 -7.19
N VAL A 283 -12.39 5.63 -8.09
CA VAL A 283 -11.78 4.92 -9.23
C VAL A 283 -10.99 5.88 -10.11
N ARG A 284 -11.55 7.07 -10.41
CA ARG A 284 -10.83 8.11 -11.17
C ARG A 284 -9.59 8.59 -10.43
N ARG A 285 -9.68 8.81 -9.11
CA ARG A 285 -8.52 9.20 -8.29
C ARG A 285 -7.45 8.11 -8.31
N ALA A 286 -7.83 6.85 -8.11
CA ALA A 286 -6.95 5.69 -8.13
C ALA A 286 -6.27 5.51 -9.49
N THR A 287 -7.03 5.58 -10.59
CA THR A 287 -6.51 5.44 -11.95
C THR A 287 -5.46 6.51 -12.27
N LEU A 288 -5.72 7.78 -11.94
CA LEU A 288 -4.74 8.87 -12.12
C LEU A 288 -3.49 8.72 -11.23
N ARG A 289 -3.60 7.90 -10.18
CA ARG A 289 -2.52 7.52 -9.28
C ARG A 289 -1.89 6.17 -9.64
N GLY A 290 -2.24 5.57 -10.78
CA GLY A 290 -1.70 4.27 -11.21
C GLY A 290 -2.11 3.11 -10.31
N ILE A 291 -3.29 3.19 -9.71
CA ILE A 291 -3.87 2.16 -8.83
C ILE A 291 -5.15 1.65 -9.50
N ARG A 292 -5.29 0.32 -9.60
CA ARG A 292 -6.55 -0.32 -9.95
C ARG A 292 -7.42 -0.48 -8.69
N VAL A 293 -8.73 -0.41 -8.85
CA VAL A 293 -9.69 -0.69 -7.78
C VAL A 293 -10.31 -2.04 -8.07
N LEU A 294 -9.92 -3.05 -7.30
CA LEU A 294 -10.43 -4.41 -7.41
C LEU A 294 -11.54 -4.57 -6.38
N ILE A 295 -12.80 -4.51 -6.80
CA ILE A 295 -13.93 -4.73 -5.89
C ILE A 295 -14.15 -6.23 -5.74
N GLU A 296 -14.27 -6.68 -4.50
CA GLU A 296 -14.66 -8.03 -4.13
C GLU A 296 -16.07 -8.02 -3.52
N VAL A 297 -16.94 -8.84 -4.09
CA VAL A 297 -18.20 -9.29 -3.48
C VAL A 297 -18.01 -10.76 -3.18
N ASP A 298 -17.72 -11.08 -1.92
CA ASP A 298 -17.37 -12.44 -1.51
C ASP A 298 -18.57 -13.37 -1.55
N THR A 299 -18.40 -14.52 -2.19
CA THR A 299 -19.44 -15.56 -2.34
C THR A 299 -18.78 -16.95 -2.47
N PRO A 300 -19.46 -18.05 -2.09
CA PRO A 300 -20.85 -18.13 -1.64
C PRO A 300 -21.03 -17.96 -0.14
N ALA A 301 -19.98 -17.99 0.68
CA ALA A 301 -20.06 -17.59 2.09
C ALA A 301 -20.05 -16.05 2.20
N HIS A 302 -19.96 -15.53 3.42
CA HIS A 302 -19.83 -14.08 3.64
C HIS A 302 -20.97 -13.27 2.98
N VAL A 303 -22.18 -13.82 3.00
CA VAL A 303 -23.40 -13.17 2.53
C VAL A 303 -24.45 -13.21 3.62
N GLY A 304 -25.24 -12.14 3.74
CA GLY A 304 -26.24 -12.02 4.80
C GLY A 304 -27.54 -11.41 4.31
N TYR A 305 -28.19 -10.62 5.17
CA TYR A 305 -29.53 -10.05 4.94
C TYR A 305 -29.71 -9.31 3.61
N ALA A 306 -28.63 -8.76 3.03
CA ALA A 306 -28.62 -8.15 1.71
C ALA A 306 -29.18 -9.08 0.61
N TRP A 307 -29.11 -10.39 0.80
CA TRP A 307 -29.58 -11.42 -0.14
C TRP A 307 -30.93 -12.04 0.25
N ASN A 308 -31.52 -11.62 1.37
CA ASN A 308 -32.75 -12.19 1.92
C ASN A 308 -34.03 -11.56 1.33
N TRP A 309 -34.10 -11.49 0.00
CA TRP A 309 -35.25 -10.93 -0.74
C TRP A 309 -35.77 -11.88 -1.83
N GLY A 310 -35.41 -13.17 -1.73
CA GLY A 310 -36.04 -14.21 -2.53
C GLY A 310 -37.58 -14.12 -2.46
N SER A 311 -38.24 -14.21 -3.60
CA SER A 311 -39.71 -14.23 -3.70
C SER A 311 -40.20 -15.64 -4.00
N ALA A 312 -41.53 -15.85 -3.97
CA ALA A 312 -42.13 -17.10 -4.42
C ALA A 312 -41.71 -17.48 -5.86
N ASP A 313 -41.37 -16.49 -6.70
CA ASP A 313 -41.02 -16.69 -8.10
C ASP A 313 -39.53 -17.01 -8.31
N ILE A 314 -38.63 -16.51 -7.45
CA ILE A 314 -37.18 -16.70 -7.60
C ILE A 314 -36.55 -17.61 -6.53
N GLY A 315 -37.35 -18.09 -5.57
CA GLY A 315 -36.91 -19.00 -4.51
C GLY A 315 -35.90 -18.41 -3.53
N ASP A 316 -35.45 -19.24 -2.59
CA ASP A 316 -34.49 -18.83 -1.56
C ASP A 316 -33.10 -18.63 -2.17
N LEU A 317 -32.57 -17.41 -2.06
CA LEU A 317 -31.23 -17.04 -2.52
C LEU A 317 -30.15 -17.29 -1.44
N LEU A 318 -30.55 -17.22 -0.17
CA LEU A 318 -29.70 -17.26 1.02
C LEU A 318 -30.11 -18.43 1.91
N LEU A 319 -29.13 -19.11 2.48
CA LEU A 319 -29.29 -20.21 3.43
C LEU A 319 -28.54 -19.91 4.73
N CYS A 320 -28.94 -20.55 5.81
CA CYS A 320 -28.25 -20.57 7.11
C CYS A 320 -28.05 -19.20 7.78
N ILE A 321 -28.77 -18.17 7.35
CA ILE A 321 -28.81 -16.87 8.03
C ILE A 321 -29.27 -17.05 9.48
N ASP A 322 -28.57 -16.42 10.42
CA ASP A 322 -28.82 -16.50 11.87
C ASP A 322 -28.93 -17.92 12.46
N SER A 323 -28.23 -18.89 11.86
CA SER A 323 -28.17 -20.24 12.43
C SER A 323 -27.53 -20.22 13.81
N GLU A 324 -28.10 -20.96 14.77
CA GLU A 324 -27.59 -21.07 16.14
C GLU A 324 -27.36 -22.55 16.54
N PRO A 325 -26.26 -22.88 17.25
CA PRO A 325 -25.15 -21.99 17.59
C PRO A 325 -24.36 -21.60 16.32
N TRP A 326 -24.10 -20.31 16.11
CA TRP A 326 -23.46 -19.82 14.89
C TRP A 326 -22.10 -20.50 14.60
N SER A 327 -21.37 -20.86 15.66
CA SER A 327 -20.05 -21.49 15.57
C SER A 327 -20.04 -22.88 14.92
N ASP A 328 -21.20 -23.52 14.78
CA ASP A 328 -21.32 -24.77 14.03
C ASP A 328 -21.48 -24.55 12.53
N PHE A 329 -21.83 -23.34 12.10
CA PHE A 329 -22.21 -23.02 10.73
C PHE A 329 -21.36 -21.95 10.07
N CYS A 330 -20.64 -21.12 10.83
CA CYS A 330 -19.76 -20.08 10.30
C CYS A 330 -18.63 -19.72 11.28
N HIS A 331 -17.64 -18.99 10.78
CA HIS A 331 -16.51 -18.51 11.58
C HIS A 331 -16.83 -17.26 12.41
N GLU A 332 -17.74 -16.41 11.93
CA GLU A 332 -18.25 -15.24 12.64
C GLU A 332 -19.73 -15.00 12.30
N PRO A 333 -20.56 -14.53 13.27
CA PRO A 333 -21.94 -14.18 12.99
C PRO A 333 -22.07 -12.78 12.34
N PRO A 334 -23.18 -12.51 11.64
CA PRO A 334 -24.22 -13.47 11.30
C PRO A 334 -23.71 -14.49 10.27
N CYS A 335 -24.14 -15.75 10.42
CA CYS A 335 -23.89 -16.76 9.39
C CYS A 335 -24.68 -16.42 8.11
N GLY A 336 -24.31 -17.02 6.99
CA GLY A 336 -25.11 -16.99 5.78
C GLY A 336 -24.32 -17.41 4.56
N GLN A 337 -24.95 -18.19 3.67
CA GLN A 337 -24.35 -18.63 2.41
C GLN A 337 -25.37 -18.62 1.28
N LEU A 338 -24.94 -18.33 0.07
CA LEU A 338 -25.80 -18.41 -1.11
C LEU A 338 -26.29 -19.85 -1.33
N ASN A 339 -27.48 -19.97 -1.92
CA ASN A 339 -28.05 -21.23 -2.35
C ASN A 339 -27.47 -21.65 -3.71
N PRO A 340 -26.55 -22.63 -3.78
CA PRO A 340 -25.88 -23.02 -5.02
C PRO A 340 -26.80 -23.76 -6.00
N ARG A 341 -28.00 -24.21 -5.56
CA ARG A 341 -28.98 -24.90 -6.41
C ARG A 341 -29.99 -23.94 -7.04
N ASN A 342 -30.03 -22.68 -6.63
CA ASN A 342 -30.94 -21.70 -7.19
C ASN A 342 -30.32 -21.02 -8.43
N PRO A 343 -30.86 -21.21 -9.65
CA PRO A 343 -30.30 -20.64 -10.87
C PRO A 343 -30.28 -19.10 -10.87
N HIS A 344 -31.20 -18.45 -10.15
CA HIS A 344 -31.28 -16.99 -10.09
C HIS A 344 -30.12 -16.36 -9.33
N VAL A 345 -29.45 -17.11 -8.43
CA VAL A 345 -28.20 -16.65 -7.81
C VAL A 345 -27.18 -16.30 -8.88
N TYR A 346 -26.98 -17.18 -9.85
CA TYR A 346 -26.00 -16.98 -10.92
C TYR A 346 -26.39 -15.84 -11.88
N GLU A 347 -27.68 -15.63 -12.13
CA GLU A 347 -28.17 -14.48 -12.92
C GLU A 347 -27.91 -13.15 -12.21
N ILE A 348 -28.06 -13.11 -10.89
CA ILE A 348 -27.76 -11.92 -10.08
C ILE A 348 -26.25 -11.68 -10.04
N LEU A 349 -25.45 -12.73 -9.82
CA LEU A 349 -23.98 -12.65 -9.84
C LEU A 349 -23.46 -12.11 -11.17
N GLU A 350 -24.00 -12.56 -12.31
CA GLU A 350 -23.64 -12.04 -13.63
C GLU A 350 -23.84 -10.51 -13.73
N ARG A 351 -24.98 -10.00 -13.23
CA ARG A 351 -25.29 -8.56 -13.21
C ARG A 351 -24.32 -7.80 -12.31
N ILE A 352 -24.04 -8.33 -11.12
CA ILE A 352 -23.07 -7.76 -10.17
C ILE A 352 -21.68 -7.69 -10.82
N TYR A 353 -21.22 -8.79 -11.44
CA TYR A 353 -19.91 -8.87 -12.08
C TYR A 353 -19.79 -7.85 -13.23
N ALA A 354 -20.80 -7.79 -14.10
CA ALA A 354 -20.82 -6.83 -15.22
C ALA A 354 -20.77 -5.37 -14.71
N GLU A 355 -21.55 -5.05 -13.69
CA GLU A 355 -21.60 -3.69 -13.14
C GLU A 355 -20.31 -3.31 -12.39
N ILE A 356 -19.71 -4.24 -11.62
CA ILE A 356 -18.41 -4.01 -10.96
C ILE A 356 -17.30 -3.74 -12.00
N ILE A 357 -17.24 -4.55 -13.06
CA ILE A 357 -16.27 -4.36 -14.15
C ILE A 357 -16.48 -3.01 -14.82
N GLN A 358 -17.74 -2.61 -15.05
CA GLN A 358 -18.08 -1.30 -15.61
C GLN A 358 -17.68 -0.13 -14.68
N LEU A 359 -17.94 -0.25 -13.37
CA LEU A 359 -17.64 0.79 -12.38
C LEU A 359 -16.14 1.04 -12.24
N THR A 360 -15.36 -0.04 -12.23
CA THR A 360 -13.91 -0.02 -11.95
C THR A 360 -13.06 0.09 -13.21
N GLY A 361 -13.56 -0.41 -14.35
CA GLY A 361 -12.81 -0.56 -15.59
C GLY A 361 -11.72 -1.64 -15.51
N VAL A 362 -11.75 -2.52 -14.50
CA VAL A 362 -10.82 -3.65 -14.32
C VAL A 362 -11.44 -4.89 -14.95
N ASP A 363 -10.90 -5.29 -16.10
CA ASP A 363 -11.42 -6.36 -16.97
C ASP A 363 -10.45 -7.56 -17.10
N ASP A 364 -9.27 -7.47 -16.47
CA ASP A 364 -8.16 -8.42 -16.55
C ASP A 364 -7.83 -9.09 -15.22
N LEU A 365 -8.44 -8.62 -14.13
CA LEU A 365 -8.31 -9.15 -12.78
C LEU A 365 -9.66 -9.13 -12.07
N PHE A 366 -10.05 -10.22 -11.41
CA PHE A 366 -11.29 -10.29 -10.63
C PHE A 366 -11.08 -11.12 -9.37
N HIS A 367 -11.74 -10.77 -8.25
CA HIS A 367 -11.71 -11.55 -7.02
C HIS A 367 -13.12 -12.12 -6.78
N LEU A 368 -13.23 -13.45 -6.72
CA LEU A 368 -14.50 -14.15 -6.48
C LEU A 368 -14.77 -14.41 -5.00
N GLY A 369 -13.80 -14.14 -4.13
CA GLY A 369 -13.85 -14.49 -2.73
C GLY A 369 -13.64 -15.98 -2.52
N GLY A 370 -14.63 -16.64 -1.93
CA GLY A 370 -14.64 -18.09 -1.76
C GLY A 370 -13.74 -18.57 -0.64
N ASP A 371 -13.67 -17.82 0.45
CA ASP A 371 -13.18 -18.32 1.73
C ASP A 371 -14.32 -18.91 2.58
N GLU A 372 -13.90 -19.68 3.59
CA GLU A 372 -14.73 -20.05 4.76
C GLU A 372 -16.13 -20.65 4.48
N VAL A 373 -16.33 -21.28 3.31
CA VAL A 373 -17.57 -22.01 3.01
C VAL A 373 -17.77 -23.18 3.97
N SER A 374 -18.88 -23.10 4.69
CA SER A 374 -19.39 -24.10 5.60
C SER A 374 -20.15 -25.20 4.86
N GLU A 375 -19.51 -26.36 4.80
CA GLU A 375 -20.12 -27.60 4.29
C GLU A 375 -21.34 -27.98 5.14
N ARG A 376 -21.28 -27.75 6.45
CA ARG A 376 -22.38 -28.05 7.38
C ARG A 376 -23.64 -27.26 7.07
N CYS A 377 -23.51 -25.99 6.70
CA CYS A 377 -24.66 -25.18 6.27
C CYS A 377 -25.38 -25.84 5.08
N TRP A 378 -24.65 -26.14 3.99
CA TRP A 378 -25.28 -26.76 2.83
C TRP A 378 -25.77 -28.19 3.08
N ALA A 379 -25.14 -28.95 3.99
CA ALA A 379 -25.56 -30.31 4.33
C ALA A 379 -26.98 -30.37 4.95
N GLN A 380 -27.46 -29.26 5.51
CA GLN A 380 -28.84 -29.18 6.02
C GLN A 380 -29.89 -29.14 4.91
N HIS A 381 -29.50 -28.68 3.72
CA HIS A 381 -30.43 -28.40 2.61
C HIS A 381 -30.27 -29.37 1.45
N PHE A 382 -29.07 -29.92 1.26
CA PHE A 382 -28.75 -30.79 0.13
C PHE A 382 -28.11 -32.09 0.60
N ASN A 383 -28.47 -33.18 -0.07
CA ASN A 383 -27.81 -34.47 0.09
C ASN A 383 -26.75 -34.63 -0.99
N TYR A 384 -25.50 -34.81 -0.60
CA TYR A 384 -24.37 -35.01 -1.51
C TYR A 384 -23.37 -36.01 -0.92
N THR A 385 -22.62 -36.68 -1.78
CA THR A 385 -21.58 -37.64 -1.35
C THR A 385 -20.30 -36.92 -0.92
N ASP A 386 -19.94 -35.84 -1.64
CA ASP A 386 -18.82 -34.97 -1.31
C ASP A 386 -19.28 -33.49 -1.35
N PRO A 387 -19.22 -32.74 -0.24
CA PRO A 387 -19.60 -31.32 -0.20
C PRO A 387 -18.81 -30.45 -1.19
N LEU A 388 -17.57 -30.83 -1.50
CA LEU A 388 -16.73 -30.09 -2.42
C LEU A 388 -17.25 -30.17 -3.87
N ASP A 389 -18.01 -31.20 -4.24
CA ASP A 389 -18.61 -31.29 -5.58
C ASP A 389 -19.57 -30.13 -5.81
N LEU A 390 -20.39 -29.80 -4.81
CA LEU A 390 -21.33 -28.67 -4.88
C LEU A 390 -20.60 -27.33 -4.96
N TRP A 391 -19.48 -27.19 -4.24
CA TRP A 391 -18.65 -25.98 -4.31
C TRP A 391 -17.97 -25.85 -5.68
N VAL A 392 -17.43 -26.95 -6.23
CA VAL A 392 -16.86 -26.98 -7.58
C VAL A 392 -17.92 -26.59 -8.62
N GLU A 393 -19.14 -27.14 -8.53
CA GLU A 393 -20.28 -26.78 -9.40
C GLU A 393 -20.62 -25.29 -9.31
N TYR A 394 -20.72 -24.76 -8.08
CA TYR A 394 -20.96 -23.34 -7.84
C TYR A 394 -19.87 -22.48 -8.48
N THR A 395 -18.59 -22.77 -8.20
CA THR A 395 -17.47 -21.96 -8.70
C THR A 395 -17.36 -22.02 -10.23
N ARG A 396 -17.59 -23.18 -10.86
CA ARG A 396 -17.66 -23.26 -12.33
C ARG A 396 -18.78 -22.39 -12.88
N SER A 397 -19.97 -22.48 -12.31
CA SER A 397 -21.11 -21.67 -12.75
C SER A 397 -20.83 -20.17 -12.59
N SER A 398 -20.21 -19.75 -11.47
CA SER A 398 -19.80 -18.35 -11.27
C SER A 398 -18.73 -17.90 -12.27
N LEU A 399 -17.78 -18.76 -12.64
CA LEU A 399 -16.79 -18.46 -13.68
C LEU A 399 -17.43 -18.31 -15.06
N GLU A 400 -18.39 -19.15 -15.42
CA GLU A 400 -19.15 -19.03 -16.67
C GLU A 400 -19.93 -17.70 -16.72
N ARG A 401 -20.56 -17.31 -15.62
CA ARG A 401 -21.24 -16.00 -15.50
C ARG A 401 -20.28 -14.82 -15.57
N LEU A 402 -19.10 -14.94 -14.96
CA LEU A 402 -18.05 -13.93 -15.07
C LEU A 402 -17.54 -13.80 -16.51
N GLU A 403 -17.35 -14.92 -17.21
CA GLU A 403 -16.98 -14.93 -18.62
C GLU A 403 -18.03 -14.23 -19.48
N TYR A 404 -19.31 -14.53 -19.26
CA TYR A 404 -20.40 -13.88 -19.98
C TYR A 404 -20.47 -12.37 -19.69
N ALA A 405 -20.37 -11.98 -18.42
CA ALA A 405 -20.41 -10.59 -17.98
C ALA A 405 -19.27 -9.73 -18.56
N ASN A 406 -18.07 -10.31 -18.67
CA ASN A 406 -16.87 -9.62 -19.15
C ASN A 406 -16.59 -9.85 -20.66
N GLY A 407 -17.33 -10.75 -21.30
CA GLY A 407 -17.11 -11.24 -22.66
C GLY A 407 -15.89 -12.17 -22.82
N LYS A 408 -15.13 -12.40 -21.74
CA LYS A 408 -14.00 -13.34 -21.63
C LYS A 408 -13.65 -13.50 -20.15
N LEU A 409 -13.03 -14.62 -19.78
CA LEU A 409 -12.43 -14.70 -18.45
C LEU A 409 -11.29 -13.67 -18.28
N PRO A 410 -11.19 -13.01 -17.12
CA PRO A 410 -10.04 -12.18 -16.77
C PRO A 410 -8.73 -12.95 -16.89
N ASN A 411 -7.63 -12.22 -17.14
CA ASN A 411 -6.30 -12.83 -17.20
C ASN A 411 -5.90 -13.49 -15.88
N LEU A 412 -6.44 -12.99 -14.75
CA LEU A 412 -6.30 -13.59 -13.44
C LEU A 412 -7.64 -13.48 -12.68
N THR A 413 -8.22 -14.59 -12.28
CA THR A 413 -9.36 -14.64 -11.37
C THR A 413 -8.89 -15.25 -10.06
N LEU A 414 -9.05 -14.51 -8.98
CA LEU A 414 -8.56 -14.87 -7.65
C LEU A 414 -9.68 -15.53 -6.84
N LEU A 415 -9.28 -16.55 -6.10
CA LEU A 415 -10.03 -17.14 -4.99
C LEU A 415 -9.14 -17.10 -3.76
N TRP A 416 -9.74 -16.95 -2.58
CA TRP A 416 -9.01 -17.20 -1.34
C TRP A 416 -8.57 -18.65 -1.25
N THR A 417 -7.44 -18.90 -0.59
CA THR A 417 -7.06 -20.27 -0.22
C THR A 417 -8.09 -20.88 0.72
N SER A 418 -8.62 -22.04 0.34
CA SER A 418 -9.70 -22.74 1.03
C SER A 418 -9.66 -24.25 0.70
N PRO A 419 -10.51 -25.11 1.30
CA PRO A 419 -10.58 -26.53 0.92
C PRO A 419 -10.74 -26.76 -0.60
N LEU A 420 -11.47 -25.88 -1.30
CA LEU A 420 -11.63 -25.92 -2.76
C LEU A 420 -10.29 -25.86 -3.51
N SER A 421 -9.27 -25.21 -2.93
CA SER A 421 -7.94 -25.06 -3.54
C SER A 421 -7.28 -26.41 -3.88
N GLU A 422 -7.61 -27.48 -3.14
CA GLU A 422 -7.09 -28.83 -3.43
C GLU A 422 -7.69 -29.44 -4.71
N ARG A 423 -8.89 -29.00 -5.10
CA ARG A 423 -9.65 -29.52 -6.26
C ARG A 423 -9.41 -28.74 -7.55
N ILE A 424 -8.85 -27.52 -7.49
CA ILE A 424 -8.63 -26.69 -8.69
C ILE A 424 -7.82 -27.45 -9.76
N LYS A 425 -6.75 -28.13 -9.35
CA LYS A 425 -5.83 -28.83 -10.27
C LYS A 425 -6.34 -30.19 -10.73
N THR A 426 -7.39 -30.75 -10.14
CA THR A 426 -7.96 -32.03 -10.56
C THR A 426 -9.24 -31.82 -11.33
N ASP A 427 -10.11 -30.96 -10.83
CA ASP A 427 -11.49 -30.88 -11.26
C ASP A 427 -11.72 -29.65 -12.12
N MET A 428 -11.04 -28.54 -11.85
CA MET A 428 -11.18 -27.28 -12.61
C MET A 428 -9.96 -27.01 -13.50
N ARG A 429 -9.39 -28.07 -14.09
CA ARG A 429 -8.16 -28.01 -14.89
C ARG A 429 -8.25 -27.08 -16.08
N GLU A 430 -9.43 -26.97 -16.68
CA GLU A 430 -9.77 -26.07 -17.76
C GLU A 430 -9.54 -24.59 -17.40
N TYR A 431 -9.65 -24.24 -16.11
CA TYR A 431 -9.48 -22.88 -15.60
C TYR A 431 -8.09 -22.60 -15.02
N ILE A 432 -7.17 -23.58 -14.97
CA ILE A 432 -5.87 -23.47 -14.26
C ILE A 432 -4.99 -22.30 -14.74
N ARG A 433 -5.16 -21.84 -15.98
CA ARG A 433 -4.38 -20.75 -16.56
C ARG A 433 -4.85 -19.36 -16.13
N VAL A 434 -6.12 -19.24 -15.78
CA VAL A 434 -6.74 -17.97 -15.38
C VAL A 434 -6.96 -17.90 -13.88
N LEU A 435 -7.14 -19.04 -13.19
CA LEU A 435 -7.29 -19.05 -11.74
C LEU A 435 -5.97 -18.84 -11.01
N GLY A 436 -6.03 -18.04 -9.96
CA GLY A 436 -4.98 -17.88 -8.97
C GLY A 436 -5.53 -17.91 -7.55
N LEU A 437 -4.62 -18.03 -6.59
CA LEU A 437 -4.94 -18.12 -5.17
C LEU A 437 -4.39 -16.92 -4.40
N GLN A 438 -5.25 -16.31 -3.60
CA GLN A 438 -4.84 -15.38 -2.56
C GLN A 438 -4.62 -16.14 -1.25
N VAL A 439 -3.36 -16.23 -0.83
CA VAL A 439 -2.91 -17.13 0.25
C VAL A 439 -2.98 -16.42 1.59
N ARG A 440 -3.90 -16.85 2.45
CA ARG A 440 -4.21 -16.18 3.72
C ARG A 440 -3.26 -16.51 4.87
N ASN A 441 -2.62 -17.69 4.89
CA ASN A 441 -1.80 -18.11 6.04
C ASN A 441 -0.54 -18.90 5.60
N THR A 442 0.58 -18.73 6.33
CA THR A 442 1.81 -19.52 6.18
C THR A 442 1.62 -21.04 6.32
N ALA A 443 0.55 -21.47 7.01
CA ALA A 443 0.18 -22.86 7.20
C ALA A 443 -0.30 -23.54 5.90
N TRP A 444 -0.77 -22.78 4.91
CA TRP A 444 -1.13 -23.34 3.62
C TRP A 444 0.11 -23.89 2.93
N VAL A 445 0.10 -25.21 2.72
CA VAL A 445 1.28 -25.95 2.31
C VAL A 445 1.58 -25.66 0.83
N HIS A 446 2.86 -25.73 0.48
CA HIS A 446 3.34 -25.60 -0.91
C HIS A 446 2.56 -26.49 -1.90
N LYS A 447 2.00 -27.64 -1.47
CA LYS A 447 1.27 -28.58 -2.35
C LYS A 447 -0.01 -27.97 -2.95
N GLN A 448 -0.73 -27.11 -2.21
CA GLN A 448 -1.98 -26.53 -2.70
C GLN A 448 -1.72 -25.46 -3.75
N ILE A 449 -0.69 -24.64 -3.53
CA ILE A 449 -0.42 -23.46 -4.35
C ILE A 449 0.53 -23.71 -5.53
N ILE A 450 1.28 -24.82 -5.54
CA ILE A 450 2.19 -25.14 -6.64
C ILE A 450 1.43 -25.29 -7.96
N GLY A 451 1.94 -24.67 -9.02
CA GLY A 451 1.31 -24.72 -10.35
C GLY A 451 0.12 -23.76 -10.51
N LEU A 452 -0.12 -22.87 -9.55
CA LEU A 452 -1.10 -21.79 -9.65
C LEU A 452 -0.42 -20.43 -9.44
N ARG A 453 -1.00 -19.38 -10.02
CA ARG A 453 -0.56 -18.00 -9.76
C ARG A 453 -0.99 -17.59 -8.37
N THR A 454 -0.13 -16.90 -7.63
CA THR A 454 -0.39 -16.61 -6.21
C THR A 454 -0.15 -15.17 -5.82
N ILE A 455 -1.02 -14.66 -4.94
CA ILE A 455 -0.83 -13.42 -4.18
C ILE A 455 -0.77 -13.78 -2.71
N PHE A 456 0.23 -13.31 -1.97
CA PHE A 456 0.36 -13.60 -0.54
C PHE A 456 -0.31 -12.53 0.31
N SER A 457 -1.13 -12.96 1.28
CA SER A 457 -1.82 -12.14 2.28
C SER A 457 -1.73 -12.79 3.66
N HIS A 458 -0.54 -13.30 3.98
CA HIS A 458 -0.24 -14.05 5.19
C HIS A 458 -0.63 -13.26 6.45
N GLU A 459 -1.74 -13.67 7.08
CA GLU A 459 -2.36 -12.99 8.23
C GLU A 459 -1.39 -12.84 9.40
N ASP A 460 -0.56 -13.85 9.62
CA ASP A 460 0.46 -13.87 10.66
C ASP A 460 1.52 -12.76 10.50
N ASN A 461 1.60 -12.08 9.36
CA ASN A 461 2.58 -11.00 9.15
C ASN A 461 2.03 -9.74 8.49
N TRP A 462 0.99 -9.84 7.65
CA TRP A 462 0.47 -8.74 6.81
C TRP A 462 -0.99 -8.38 7.07
N ASP A 463 -1.68 -9.06 8.00
CA ASP A 463 -2.95 -8.55 8.54
C ASP A 463 -2.65 -7.43 9.53
N LEU A 464 -3.16 -6.23 9.25
CA LEU A 464 -2.89 -5.05 10.07
C LEU A 464 -3.79 -4.97 11.30
N ASN A 465 -4.83 -5.80 11.41
CA ASN A 465 -5.74 -5.86 12.57
C ASN A 465 -5.20 -6.70 13.71
N ASN A 466 -4.26 -7.60 13.42
CA ASN A 466 -3.59 -8.36 14.45
C ASN A 466 -3.04 -7.41 15.54
N GLY A 467 -3.30 -7.77 16.80
CA GLY A 467 -2.96 -6.97 17.98
C GLY A 467 -4.05 -6.03 18.49
N MET A 468 -5.21 -5.90 17.82
CA MET A 468 -6.30 -5.02 18.25
C MET A 468 -7.26 -5.65 19.27
N GLY A 469 -7.09 -6.94 19.58
CA GLY A 469 -8.05 -7.72 20.38
C GLY A 469 -9.16 -8.32 19.50
N MET A 470 -9.95 -9.21 20.10
CA MET A 470 -11.12 -9.81 19.44
C MET A 470 -12.38 -9.04 19.87
N TRP A 471 -13.37 -8.96 18.97
CA TRP A 471 -14.64 -8.28 19.26
C TRP A 471 -15.60 -9.15 20.08
N HIS A 472 -15.40 -10.48 20.10
CA HIS A 472 -16.14 -11.43 20.93
C HIS A 472 -15.29 -11.95 22.10
N GLU A 473 -15.93 -12.57 23.10
CA GLU A 473 -15.35 -12.91 24.41
C GLU A 473 -14.25 -14.00 24.42
N SER A 474 -13.64 -14.33 23.27
CA SER A 474 -12.61 -15.36 23.18
C SER A 474 -11.20 -14.81 23.48
N ASN A 475 -10.39 -15.61 24.17
CA ASN A 475 -9.02 -15.26 24.53
C ASN A 475 -8.01 -15.72 23.44
N GLY A 476 -8.17 -15.19 22.22
CA GLY A 476 -7.45 -15.65 21.01
C GLY A 476 -6.64 -14.58 20.25
N GLY A 477 -6.42 -13.40 20.84
CA GLY A 477 -5.79 -12.27 20.13
C GLY A 477 -4.37 -12.56 19.61
N ALA A 478 -4.16 -12.33 18.30
CA ALA A 478 -2.84 -12.38 17.67
C ALA A 478 -1.95 -11.18 18.08
N PRO A 479 -0.61 -11.32 18.09
CA PRO A 479 0.29 -10.21 18.39
C PRO A 479 0.25 -9.12 17.32
N TYR A 480 0.50 -7.86 17.71
CA TYR A 480 0.51 -6.76 16.76
C TYR A 480 1.55 -6.93 15.64
N ASN A 481 1.09 -6.86 14.40
CA ASN A 481 1.96 -6.88 13.23
C ASN A 481 2.65 -5.51 13.06
N SER A 482 3.83 -5.37 13.68
CA SER A 482 4.67 -4.17 13.56
C SER A 482 5.20 -3.94 12.13
N TRP A 483 5.64 -2.71 11.82
CA TRP A 483 6.22 -2.41 10.51
C TRP A 483 7.47 -3.28 10.22
N GLN A 484 8.24 -3.67 11.23
CA GLN A 484 9.39 -4.56 11.09
C GLN A 484 8.94 -5.96 10.64
N ARG A 485 7.90 -6.50 11.30
CA ARG A 485 7.35 -7.82 10.96
C ARG A 485 6.79 -7.83 9.53
N VAL A 486 6.04 -6.80 9.17
CA VAL A 486 5.54 -6.60 7.80
C VAL A 486 6.69 -6.50 6.80
N TYR A 487 7.73 -5.73 7.12
CA TYR A 487 8.89 -5.54 6.25
C TYR A 487 9.76 -6.79 6.11
N GLU A 488 9.95 -7.59 7.16
CA GLU A 488 10.87 -8.74 7.18
C GLU A 488 10.25 -9.98 6.54
N HIS A 489 8.92 -10.06 6.46
CA HIS A 489 8.23 -11.21 5.87
C HIS A 489 8.49 -11.36 4.37
N ARG A 490 8.90 -12.56 3.95
CA ARG A 490 9.27 -12.92 2.57
C ARG A 490 8.76 -14.33 2.22
N PRO A 491 7.45 -14.51 2.03
CA PRO A 491 6.85 -15.84 1.87
C PRO A 491 7.35 -16.60 0.64
N TRP A 492 7.73 -15.88 -0.42
CA TRP A 492 8.25 -16.45 -1.66
C TRP A 492 9.61 -17.17 -1.54
N VAL A 493 10.39 -16.91 -0.48
CA VAL A 493 11.69 -17.58 -0.30
C VAL A 493 11.52 -19.08 -0.03
N ARG A 494 10.41 -19.47 0.60
CA ARG A 494 10.12 -20.88 0.93
C ARG A 494 9.17 -21.54 -0.05
N SER A 495 8.39 -20.76 -0.79
CA SER A 495 7.33 -21.30 -1.64
C SER A 495 7.83 -21.85 -2.97
N ASN A 496 9.10 -21.64 -3.34
CA ASN A 496 9.74 -22.04 -4.61
C ASN A 496 8.82 -21.88 -5.84
N ALA A 497 7.92 -20.90 -5.77
CA ALA A 497 6.79 -20.78 -6.67
C ALA A 497 7.19 -19.81 -7.78
N ASP A 498 7.38 -20.33 -8.98
CA ASP A 498 7.70 -19.53 -10.17
C ASP A 498 6.57 -18.57 -10.58
N MET A 499 5.41 -18.62 -9.88
CA MET A 499 4.17 -17.91 -10.25
C MET A 499 3.65 -16.95 -9.16
N VAL A 500 4.56 -16.35 -8.38
CA VAL A 500 4.21 -15.33 -7.40
C VAL A 500 4.00 -13.98 -8.10
N GLU A 501 2.75 -13.49 -8.09
CA GLU A 501 2.40 -12.19 -8.66
C GLU A 501 2.71 -11.03 -7.71
N GLY A 502 2.69 -11.30 -6.40
CA GLY A 502 3.07 -10.35 -5.36
C GLY A 502 2.39 -10.61 -4.03
N GLY A 503 1.90 -9.55 -3.39
CA GLY A 503 1.29 -9.64 -2.07
C GLY A 503 0.45 -8.44 -1.68
N GLU A 504 -0.21 -8.57 -0.52
CA GLU A 504 -1.20 -7.63 -0.04
C GLU A 504 -1.21 -7.58 1.49
N ALA A 505 -1.36 -6.38 2.04
CA ALA A 505 -1.72 -6.19 3.44
C ALA A 505 -3.23 -6.22 3.54
N THR A 506 -3.76 -6.88 4.56
CA THR A 506 -5.20 -6.97 4.79
C THR A 506 -5.63 -6.11 5.96
N VAL A 507 -6.83 -5.55 5.83
CA VAL A 507 -7.49 -4.72 6.83
C VAL A 507 -8.98 -5.08 6.83
N TRP A 508 -9.28 -6.18 7.50
CA TRP A 508 -10.63 -6.51 7.97
C TRP A 508 -11.15 -5.46 8.95
N SER A 509 -12.45 -5.19 9.01
CA SER A 509 -12.95 -4.06 9.81
C SER A 509 -13.82 -4.44 10.99
N SER A 510 -13.81 -5.70 11.45
CA SER A 510 -14.60 -6.16 12.62
C SER A 510 -14.33 -5.38 13.92
N VAL A 511 -13.16 -4.76 14.07
CA VAL A 511 -12.76 -3.93 15.23
C VAL A 511 -12.23 -2.54 14.84
N LEU A 512 -12.35 -2.16 13.57
CA LEU A 512 -11.83 -0.90 13.05
C LEU A 512 -12.99 -0.05 12.52
N SER A 513 -13.05 1.20 12.94
CA SER A 513 -13.96 2.21 12.41
C SER A 513 -13.19 3.33 11.69
N GLU A 514 -13.90 4.33 11.16
CA GLU A 514 -13.31 5.51 10.52
C GLU A 514 -12.27 6.23 11.41
N ASP A 515 -12.47 6.17 12.74
CA ASP A 515 -11.58 6.78 13.72
C ASP A 515 -10.23 6.08 13.77
N GLY A 516 -9.22 6.75 13.20
CA GLY A 516 -7.84 6.30 13.29
C GLY A 516 -7.39 5.38 12.15
N LEU A 517 -8.17 5.24 11.07
CA LEU A 517 -7.79 4.47 9.87
C LEU A 517 -6.36 4.77 9.42
N ASP A 518 -6.00 6.04 9.26
CA ASP A 518 -4.67 6.45 8.83
C ASP A 518 -3.55 5.95 9.73
N GLY A 519 -3.78 5.96 11.05
CA GLY A 519 -2.82 5.47 12.04
C GLY A 519 -2.70 3.95 12.01
N HIS A 520 -3.80 3.27 11.70
CA HIS A 520 -3.83 1.83 11.54
C HIS A 520 -3.03 1.37 10.31
N LEU A 521 -3.29 1.99 9.15
CA LEU A 521 -2.65 1.66 7.88
C LEU A 521 -1.19 2.09 7.86
N TRP A 522 -0.96 3.38 8.13
CA TRP A 522 0.32 4.01 7.89
C TRP A 522 1.07 4.10 9.20
N PRO A 523 2.30 3.56 9.23
CA PRO A 523 3.21 3.37 8.10
C PRO A 523 3.49 1.90 7.72
N ARG A 524 2.73 0.94 8.27
CA ARG A 524 2.92 -0.50 8.06
C ARG A 524 2.68 -0.89 6.60
N THR A 525 1.65 -0.32 5.97
CA THR A 525 1.37 -0.51 4.55
C THR A 525 2.51 0.00 3.66
N ALA A 526 3.21 1.07 4.05
CA ALA A 526 4.38 1.53 3.31
C ALA A 526 5.58 0.57 3.46
N ALA A 527 5.71 -0.11 4.61
CA ALA A 527 6.69 -1.16 4.82
C ALA A 527 6.48 -2.34 3.85
N LEU A 528 5.23 -2.78 3.68
CA LEU A 528 4.87 -3.78 2.67
C LEU A 528 5.23 -3.30 1.27
N ALA A 529 4.91 -2.04 0.95
CA ALA A 529 5.12 -1.49 -0.38
C ALA A 529 6.58 -1.58 -0.83
N GLU A 530 7.54 -1.26 0.05
CA GLU A 530 8.97 -1.44 -0.27
C GLU A 530 9.38 -2.92 -0.33
N ARG A 531 8.82 -3.77 0.53
CA ARG A 531 9.05 -5.22 0.46
C ARG A 531 8.64 -5.77 -0.90
N LEU A 532 7.50 -5.34 -1.45
CA LEU A 532 7.01 -5.80 -2.75
C LEU A 532 7.63 -5.06 -3.95
N TRP A 533 8.17 -3.86 -3.74
CA TRP A 533 8.87 -3.11 -4.79
C TRP A 533 10.32 -3.55 -4.94
N THR A 534 11.08 -3.53 -3.84
CA THR A 534 12.55 -3.71 -3.85
C THR A 534 12.99 -5.12 -3.46
N ASP A 535 12.23 -5.80 -2.59
CA ASP A 535 12.57 -7.10 -1.96
C ASP A 535 14.04 -7.24 -1.52
N ARG A 536 14.45 -6.44 -0.55
CA ARG A 536 15.80 -6.50 0.00
C ARG A 536 16.06 -7.81 0.76
N ALA A 537 17.31 -8.28 0.73
CA ALA A 537 17.72 -9.41 1.55
C ALA A 537 17.50 -9.16 3.05
N GLU A 538 17.40 -10.24 3.83
CA GLU A 538 17.11 -10.23 5.26
C GLU A 538 18.19 -9.46 6.06
N GLY A 539 17.80 -8.87 7.21
CA GLY A 539 18.72 -8.18 8.12
C GLY A 539 19.12 -6.75 7.70
N ALA A 540 18.64 -6.25 6.56
CA ALA A 540 18.93 -4.90 6.05
C ALA A 540 18.14 -3.78 6.75
N THR A 541 17.90 -3.83 8.07
CA THR A 541 16.99 -2.91 8.79
C THR A 541 17.55 -1.52 9.04
N ARG A 542 18.89 -1.37 9.09
CA ARG A 542 19.55 -0.15 9.58
C ARG A 542 19.39 1.13 8.72
N PRO A 543 19.11 1.09 7.40
CA PRO A 543 18.63 2.27 6.67
C PRO A 543 17.10 2.31 6.46
N VAL A 544 16.34 1.30 6.90
CA VAL A 544 14.89 1.24 6.63
C VAL A 544 14.12 2.21 7.52
N HIS A 545 14.37 2.18 8.82
CA HIS A 545 13.67 3.06 9.77
C HIS A 545 13.82 4.55 9.43
N ALA A 546 15.03 5.01 9.10
CA ALA A 546 15.28 6.42 8.80
C ALA A 546 14.53 6.88 7.53
N ARG A 547 14.53 6.07 6.46
CA ARG A 547 13.82 6.39 5.22
C ARG A 547 12.30 6.31 5.40
N LEU A 548 11.83 5.31 6.15
CA LEU A 548 10.41 5.16 6.45
C LEU A 548 9.89 6.32 7.31
N ASP A 549 10.69 6.86 8.24
CA ASP A 549 10.33 8.03 9.05
C ASP A 549 10.28 9.33 8.22
N VAL A 550 11.17 9.49 7.25
CA VAL A 550 11.09 10.56 6.24
C VAL A 550 9.82 10.40 5.40
N HIS A 551 9.54 9.18 4.91
CA HIS A 551 8.33 8.90 4.14
C HIS A 551 7.05 9.18 4.93
N ARG A 552 7.00 8.78 6.21
CA ARG A 552 5.91 9.12 7.13
C ARG A 552 5.68 10.63 7.20
N SER A 553 6.76 11.41 7.26
CA SER A 553 6.67 12.87 7.31
C SER A 553 6.14 13.45 5.99
N ARG A 554 6.42 12.81 4.84
CA ARG A 554 5.80 13.14 3.54
C ARG A 554 4.30 12.83 3.52
N LEU A 555 3.87 11.71 4.10
CA LEU A 555 2.45 11.37 4.23
C LEU A 555 1.71 12.43 5.08
N ILE A 556 2.30 12.87 6.19
CA ILE A 556 1.76 13.96 7.02
C ILE A 556 1.61 15.26 6.20
N ALA A 557 2.66 15.64 5.46
CA ALA A 557 2.62 16.85 4.63
C ALA A 557 1.55 16.80 3.52
N ARG A 558 1.06 15.62 3.16
CA ARG A 558 0.01 15.41 2.16
C ARG A 558 -1.39 15.23 2.75
N GLY A 559 -1.50 15.23 4.09
CA GLY A 559 -2.76 15.24 4.83
C GLY A 559 -3.11 13.95 5.58
N SER A 560 -2.25 12.92 5.54
CA SER A 560 -2.46 11.68 6.28
C SER A 560 -2.07 11.82 7.76
N LYS A 561 -2.62 10.96 8.62
CA LYS A 561 -2.34 10.91 10.07
C LYS A 561 -1.68 9.58 10.51
N PRO A 562 -0.48 9.23 10.00
CA PRO A 562 0.19 7.97 10.29
C PRO A 562 0.62 7.85 11.77
N LEU A 563 0.61 6.62 12.29
CA LEU A 563 1.06 6.28 13.65
C LEU A 563 2.54 6.64 13.85
N HIS A 564 2.91 6.98 15.09
CA HIS A 564 4.30 7.28 15.45
C HIS A 564 5.13 6.00 15.65
N PHE A 565 6.40 6.03 15.24
CA PHE A 565 7.34 4.92 15.40
C PHE A 565 8.09 4.88 16.74
N GLY A 566 8.13 6.01 17.43
CA GLY A 566 8.97 6.22 18.59
C GLY A 566 9.01 7.68 19.01
N PRO A 567 9.81 8.01 20.04
CA PRO A 567 9.84 9.35 20.61
C PRO A 567 10.25 10.41 19.58
N SER A 568 9.59 11.56 19.58
CA SER A 568 9.94 12.69 18.69
C SER A 568 11.38 13.18 18.87
N GLY A 569 11.98 12.96 20.05
CA GLY A 569 13.39 13.22 20.32
C GLY A 569 14.36 12.19 19.72
N ALA A 570 13.91 10.96 19.44
CA ALA A 570 14.73 9.93 18.79
C ALA A 570 15.04 10.28 17.33
N ARG A 571 14.14 11.02 16.64
CA ARG A 571 14.44 11.67 15.35
C ARG A 571 15.64 12.60 15.43
N LYS A 572 15.86 13.23 16.61
CA LYS A 572 16.98 14.14 16.83
C LYS A 572 18.27 13.43 17.26
N ILE A 573 18.18 12.20 17.76
CA ILE A 573 19.28 11.50 18.43
C ILE A 573 19.32 10.05 17.95
N VAL A 574 19.38 9.82 16.64
CA VAL A 574 19.56 8.47 16.08
C VAL A 574 20.94 7.89 16.46
N LEU A 575 21.87 8.71 16.96
CA LEU A 575 23.20 8.29 17.40
C LEU A 575 23.24 7.49 18.71
N HIS A 576 22.25 7.59 19.62
CA HIS A 576 22.38 7.00 20.97
C HIS A 576 21.53 5.75 21.26
N VAL A 577 20.41 5.53 20.54
CA VAL A 577 19.43 4.51 20.97
C VAL A 577 19.89 3.06 20.74
N PHE A 578 20.93 2.80 19.93
CA PHE A 578 21.33 1.42 19.59
C PHE A 578 22.74 0.99 20.05
N LYS A 579 23.48 1.82 20.80
CA LYS A 579 24.78 1.43 21.37
C LYS A 579 24.67 0.51 22.59
N ILE A 580 23.52 0.47 23.27
CA ILE A 580 23.36 -0.30 24.50
C ILE A 580 23.40 -1.80 24.23
N ARG A 581 22.85 -2.32 23.12
CA ARG A 581 22.87 -3.78 22.85
C ARG A 581 24.28 -4.36 22.66
N HIS A 582 25.21 -3.60 22.07
CA HIS A 582 26.58 -4.09 21.84
C HIS A 582 27.44 -3.98 23.11
N ILE A 583 27.23 -2.92 23.90
CA ILE A 583 27.89 -2.75 25.21
C ILE A 583 27.34 -3.76 26.23
N LEU A 584 26.03 -4.06 26.24
CA LEU A 584 25.44 -5.10 27.10
C LEU A 584 25.94 -6.50 26.71
N HIS A 585 26.12 -6.79 25.42
CA HIS A 585 26.63 -8.09 24.97
C HIS A 585 28.12 -8.27 25.31
N LEU A 586 28.92 -7.19 25.27
CA LEU A 586 30.31 -7.19 25.72
C LEU A 586 30.43 -7.27 27.25
N LEU A 587 29.56 -6.58 28.00
CA LEU A 587 29.49 -6.66 29.47
C LEU A 587 29.03 -8.05 29.95
N LEU A 588 28.05 -8.67 29.28
CA LEU A 588 27.58 -10.03 29.59
C LEU A 588 28.63 -11.11 29.27
N LYS A 589 29.48 -10.90 28.24
CA LYS A 589 30.64 -11.76 27.98
C LYS A 589 31.75 -11.60 29.02
N HIS A 590 31.96 -10.39 29.55
CA HIS A 590 32.95 -10.15 30.61
C HIS A 590 32.50 -10.67 31.98
N ILE A 591 31.21 -10.64 32.29
CA ILE A 591 30.66 -11.16 33.55
C ILE A 591 30.70 -12.71 33.60
N LYS A 592 30.63 -13.40 32.46
CA LYS A 592 30.76 -14.87 32.40
C LYS A 592 32.18 -15.40 32.63
N PHE A 593 33.22 -14.57 32.55
CA PHE A 593 34.62 -15.00 32.77
C PHE A 593 35.11 -14.84 34.21
N LYS A 594 34.35 -14.16 35.07
CA LYS A 594 34.66 -13.98 36.49
C LYS A 594 33.44 -14.34 37.34
N ASN A 595 33.18 -15.63 37.53
CA ASN A 595 32.76 -16.15 38.83
C ASN A 595 32.80 -17.68 38.84
N LYS A 596 33.72 -18.18 39.66
CA LYS A 596 33.75 -19.55 40.17
C LYS A 596 32.45 -19.85 40.94
N THR A 597 31.93 -21.04 40.71
CA THR A 597 31.07 -21.86 41.59
C THR A 597 30.51 -21.19 42.84
N PHE A 598 29.19 -21.04 42.90
CA PHE A 598 28.39 -21.25 44.11
C PHE A 598 26.98 -21.73 43.75
N HIS A 599 26.60 -22.92 44.24
CA HIS A 599 25.21 -23.33 44.40
C HIS A 599 24.56 -22.50 45.51
N ILE A 600 23.30 -22.07 45.36
CA ILE A 600 22.25 -22.04 46.40
C ILE A 600 20.89 -21.59 45.80
N ASN A 601 19.90 -22.46 46.00
CA ASN A 601 18.43 -22.42 46.09
C ASN A 601 17.54 -21.33 45.45
N ASN A 602 16.58 -21.85 44.67
CA ASN A 602 15.30 -21.28 44.26
C ASN A 602 14.42 -20.92 45.48
N ALA A 603 14.34 -19.64 45.85
CA ALA A 603 13.18 -19.02 46.51
C ALA A 603 13.40 -17.52 46.80
N CYS A 604 13.83 -16.70 45.84
CA CYS A 604 13.81 -15.23 46.02
C CYS A 604 13.94 -14.43 44.72
N LEU A 605 13.26 -14.83 43.64
CA LEU A 605 13.27 -14.12 42.35
C LEU A 605 11.88 -13.79 41.81
N LYS A 606 10.86 -13.78 42.67
CA LYS A 606 9.46 -13.53 42.24
C LYS A 606 8.93 -12.12 42.49
N ASN A 607 9.71 -11.17 43.02
CA ASN A 607 9.14 -9.86 43.42
C ASN A 607 9.92 -8.60 43.02
N THR A 608 10.67 -8.61 41.91
CA THR A 608 11.34 -7.36 41.45
C THR A 608 11.39 -7.16 39.94
N PHE A 609 10.50 -7.80 39.18
CA PHE A 609 10.34 -7.60 37.74
C PHE A 609 8.98 -7.01 37.34
N ILE A 610 8.39 -6.20 38.23
CA ILE A 610 7.19 -5.39 37.94
C ILE A 610 7.50 -3.95 38.39
N LYS A 611 8.30 -3.25 37.58
CA LYS A 611 8.43 -1.79 37.47
C LYS A 611 9.49 -1.56 36.40
N PHE A 612 9.08 -1.03 35.25
CA PHE A 612 9.81 -0.94 33.97
C PHE A 612 9.63 -2.13 33.01
N CYS A 613 8.39 -2.31 32.55
CA CYS A 613 8.08 -2.42 31.12
C CYS A 613 6.90 -1.49 30.84
#